data_AF-A0A432ETF3-F1
#
_entry.id   AF-A0A432ETF3-F1
#
_cell.length_a   1.000
_cell.length_b   1.000
_cell.length_c   1.000
_cell.angle_alpha   90.00
_cell.angle_beta   90.00
_cell.angle_gamma   90.00
#
_symmetry.space_group_name_H-M   'P 1'
#
loop_
_entity.id
_entity.type
_entity.pdbx_description
1 polymer ?
#
loop_
_entity_poly.entity_id
_entity_poly.type
_entity_poly.pdbx_seq_one_letter_code
_entity_poly.pdbx_strand_id
1 'polypeptide(L)'
;EIDTDDDEAETVEEEEKEEGVEAENPVEVSVESILNLDYRQGTDLPQLKFGFLDSHFICFPYETRRTGIYAAGPVRRPMDIGQAIDDATGAALKAIQAAENAQVGRAAHPRSGDLSFPTFRKEGCTQCKRCTVECPFGAIDEDEEGYPKYNEGRCRRCGTCMGACPVRVISFRNYSVETVGQQLKAVDIPDEFDEKPRLMVLACENDAYPALDMAAMNRIEYSAFVRVIPVRCLGSVNTIWITDALNSGYDGIILMGCKKGDDYQCHFVKGSEIAHMRMSKIDDTLNQLNLEKERVATYEVEITDIERAPKLINDMAATIEEIGMSPFKF
;
A
#
# COMPACT_ATOMS: atom_id res chain seq x y z
N GLU A 1 31.47 68.51 4.76
CA GLU A 1 32.61 67.62 4.47
C GLU A 1 32.05 66.30 4.00
N ILE A 2 32.68 65.78 2.95
CA ILE A 2 32.42 64.53 2.23
C ILE A 2 33.25 63.42 2.91
N ASP A 3 32.92 62.18 2.56
CA ASP A 3 33.58 60.87 2.81
C ASP A 3 33.06 60.11 4.03
N THR A 4 32.23 59.06 3.87
CA THR A 4 32.35 57.73 3.20
C THR A 4 32.99 56.68 4.09
N ASP A 5 32.29 55.54 4.19
CA ASP A 5 32.75 54.14 4.35
C ASP A 5 31.45 53.33 4.56
N ASP A 6 30.81 52.85 3.49
CA ASP A 6 30.98 51.54 2.82
C ASP A 6 30.61 50.36 3.75
N ASP A 7 29.43 49.77 3.47
CA ASP A 7 29.22 48.36 3.04
C ASP A 7 29.03 47.45 4.27
N GLU A 8 27.96 46.68 4.43
CA GLU A 8 27.50 45.61 3.56
C GLU A 8 25.97 45.45 3.66
N ALA A 9 25.30 45.43 2.51
CA ALA A 9 23.92 44.96 2.39
C ALA A 9 23.95 43.44 2.16
N GLU A 10 23.64 42.65 3.19
CA GLU A 10 23.44 41.21 3.04
C GLU A 10 22.14 40.93 2.28
N THR A 11 22.32 40.48 1.05
CA THR A 11 21.31 39.85 0.20
C THR A 11 20.82 38.55 0.85
N VAL A 12 19.55 38.50 1.20
CA VAL A 12 18.87 37.26 1.63
C VAL A 12 18.56 36.46 0.36
N GLU A 13 19.43 35.52 0.02
CA GLU A 13 19.13 34.46 -0.95
C GLU A 13 18.22 33.42 -0.26
N GLU A 14 16.98 33.32 -0.73
CA GLU A 14 16.04 32.25 -0.36
C GLU A 14 16.53 30.93 -0.97
N GLU A 15 17.25 30.12 -0.20
CA GLU A 15 17.48 28.71 -0.52
C GLU A 15 16.20 27.91 -0.23
N GLU A 16 15.51 27.50 -1.29
CA GLU A 16 14.48 26.46 -1.27
C GLU A 16 15.08 25.16 -0.72
N LYS A 17 14.80 24.84 0.54
CA LYS A 17 15.06 23.52 1.10
C LYS A 17 14.03 22.53 0.57
N GLU A 18 14.49 21.61 -0.28
CA GLU A 18 13.80 20.37 -0.59
C GLU A 18 13.44 19.65 0.73
N GLU A 19 12.14 19.60 1.05
CA GLU A 19 11.62 18.78 2.14
C GLU A 19 11.75 17.29 1.76
N GLY A 20 12.94 16.75 2.01
CA GLY A 20 13.12 15.31 2.12
C GLY A 20 12.26 14.79 3.26
N VAL A 21 11.39 13.82 2.97
CA VAL A 21 10.56 13.10 3.95
C VAL A 21 11.49 12.52 5.03
N GLU A 22 11.59 13.19 6.17
CA GLU A 22 12.25 12.66 7.35
C GLU A 22 11.50 11.41 7.79
N ALA A 23 12.14 10.25 7.68
CA ALA A 23 11.67 9.05 8.33
C ALA A 23 11.68 9.32 9.84
N GLU A 24 10.49 9.39 10.44
CA GLU A 24 10.34 9.63 11.87
C GLU A 24 11.27 8.72 12.69
N ASN A 25 11.97 9.31 13.66
CA ASN A 25 12.98 8.63 14.47
C ASN A 25 12.44 7.31 15.03
N PRO A 26 13.14 6.17 14.83
CA PRO A 26 12.71 4.90 15.38
C PRO A 26 12.67 5.01 16.90
N VAL A 27 11.60 4.48 17.51
CA VAL A 27 11.44 4.38 18.96
C VAL A 27 12.66 3.63 19.50
N GLU A 28 13.48 4.31 20.29
CA GLU A 28 14.72 3.75 20.82
C GLU A 28 14.36 2.75 21.93
N VAL A 29 14.40 1.46 21.60
CA VAL A 29 14.14 0.38 22.55
C VAL A 29 15.35 0.25 23.46
N SER A 30 15.18 0.61 24.74
CA SER A 30 16.28 0.70 25.72
C SER A 30 16.81 -0.65 26.22
N VAL A 31 16.19 -1.78 25.82
CA VAL A 31 16.51 -3.12 26.31
C VAL A 31 16.67 -4.09 25.13
N GLU A 32 17.70 -4.92 25.19
CA GLU A 32 17.92 -6.00 24.23
C GLU A 32 16.73 -6.97 24.23
N SER A 33 16.26 -7.34 23.04
CA SER A 33 15.09 -8.20 22.91
C SER A 33 15.33 -9.60 23.45
N ILE A 34 14.48 -10.05 24.36
CA ILE A 34 14.49 -11.44 24.86
C ILE A 34 13.87 -12.43 23.86
N LEU A 35 13.12 -11.95 22.86
CA LEU A 35 12.43 -12.81 21.90
C LEU A 35 13.36 -13.40 20.84
N ASN A 36 14.49 -12.73 20.56
CA ASN A 36 15.53 -13.19 19.63
C ASN A 36 14.99 -13.67 18.27
N LEU A 37 14.02 -12.93 17.71
CA LEU A 37 13.36 -13.30 16.47
C LEU A 37 14.30 -13.16 15.27
N ASP A 38 14.29 -14.15 14.38
CA ASP A 38 15.07 -14.14 13.13
C ASP A 38 14.30 -13.43 12.00
N TYR A 39 13.94 -12.16 12.21
CA TYR A 39 13.28 -11.32 11.20
C TYR A 39 14.25 -10.25 10.74
N ARG A 40 14.30 -10.02 9.42
CA ARG A 40 15.03 -8.88 8.83
C ARG A 40 14.68 -7.52 9.47
N GLN A 41 13.43 -7.37 9.89
CA GLN A 41 12.89 -6.13 10.47
C GLN A 41 13.20 -5.96 11.97
N GLY A 42 14.04 -6.81 12.57
CA GLY A 42 14.43 -6.73 13.98
C GLY A 42 14.04 -7.94 14.80
N THR A 43 14.71 -8.10 15.93
CA THR A 43 14.63 -9.28 16.80
C THR A 43 13.47 -9.27 17.78
N ASP A 44 12.70 -8.18 17.83
CA ASP A 44 11.53 -8.01 18.69
C ASP A 44 10.23 -7.81 17.89
N LEU A 45 9.13 -7.76 18.64
CA LEU A 45 7.87 -7.17 18.21
C LEU A 45 8.04 -5.65 18.01
N PRO A 46 7.49 -5.07 16.92
CA PRO A 46 7.49 -3.62 16.74
C PRO A 46 6.78 -2.90 17.89
N GLN A 47 7.28 -1.72 18.27
CA GLN A 47 6.76 -0.90 19.36
C GLN A 47 6.28 0.46 18.84
N LEU A 48 5.23 0.98 19.45
CA LEU A 48 4.75 2.35 19.29
C LEU A 48 5.66 3.33 20.04
N LYS A 49 5.46 4.63 19.79
CA LYS A 49 6.22 5.75 20.39
C LYS A 49 6.47 5.65 21.89
N PHE A 50 5.53 5.07 22.64
CA PHE A 50 5.60 4.97 24.09
C PHE A 50 6.06 3.59 24.61
N GLY A 51 6.65 2.75 23.75
CA GLY A 51 7.17 1.43 24.11
C GLY A 51 6.11 0.32 24.22
N PHE A 52 4.84 0.63 23.93
CA PHE A 52 3.79 -0.38 23.81
C PHE A 52 3.91 -1.15 22.51
N LEU A 53 3.48 -2.41 22.52
CA LEU A 53 3.55 -3.28 21.34
C LEU A 53 2.60 -2.81 20.24
N ASP A 54 3.14 -2.55 19.04
CA ASP A 54 2.38 -2.16 17.86
C ASP A 54 1.48 -3.32 17.42
N SER A 55 0.20 -3.07 17.62
CA SER A 55 -0.89 -3.95 17.30
C SER A 55 -1.74 -3.27 16.23
N HIS A 56 -2.25 -4.05 15.26
CA HIS A 56 -3.12 -3.50 14.23
C HIS A 56 -4.51 -3.20 14.83
N PHE A 57 -4.64 -2.10 15.57
CA PHE A 57 -5.77 -1.88 16.47
C PHE A 57 -7.13 -1.82 15.78
N ILE A 58 -7.19 -1.32 14.55
CA ILE A 58 -8.46 -1.07 13.87
C ILE A 58 -8.97 -2.36 13.21
N CYS A 59 -8.13 -3.03 12.41
CA CYS A 59 -8.57 -4.19 11.65
C CYS A 59 -8.30 -5.51 12.37
N PHE A 60 -7.19 -5.62 13.13
CA PHE A 60 -6.81 -6.84 13.84
C PHE A 60 -6.44 -6.55 15.30
N PRO A 61 -7.42 -6.14 16.13
CA PRO A 61 -7.18 -5.53 17.45
C PRO A 61 -6.41 -6.41 18.43
N TYR A 62 -6.30 -7.71 18.18
CA TYR A 62 -5.61 -8.70 19.01
C TYR A 62 -4.34 -9.27 18.36
N GLU A 63 -4.02 -8.90 17.12
CA GLU A 63 -2.80 -9.36 16.44
C GLU A 63 -1.65 -8.37 16.63
N THR A 64 -0.41 -8.88 16.65
CA THR A 64 0.78 -8.05 16.47
C THR A 64 1.14 -8.00 14.99
N ARG A 65 2.12 -7.16 14.62
CA ARG A 65 2.67 -7.14 13.26
C ARG A 65 3.47 -8.39 12.88
N ARG A 66 3.83 -9.24 13.84
CA ARG A 66 4.47 -10.53 13.59
C ARG A 66 3.40 -11.61 13.50
N THR A 67 3.16 -12.13 12.30
CA THR A 67 2.18 -13.22 12.11
C THR A 67 2.53 -14.42 13.00
N GLY A 68 1.55 -14.88 13.79
CA GLY A 68 1.72 -16.01 14.70
C GLY A 68 2.28 -15.66 16.09
N ILE A 69 2.67 -14.40 16.33
CA ILE A 69 3.12 -13.94 17.65
C ILE A 69 2.09 -12.94 18.18
N TYR A 70 1.62 -13.19 19.41
CA TYR A 70 0.55 -12.42 20.04
C TYR A 70 1.04 -11.83 21.35
N ALA A 71 0.57 -10.62 21.65
CA ALA A 71 0.76 -9.96 22.92
C ALA A 71 -0.60 -9.82 23.61
N ALA A 72 -0.62 -9.82 24.95
CA ALA A 72 -1.84 -9.68 25.72
C ALA A 72 -1.61 -8.86 27.00
N GLY A 73 -2.58 -8.02 27.35
CA GLY A 73 -2.61 -7.23 28.56
C GLY A 73 -1.84 -5.91 28.45
N PRO A 74 -1.39 -5.36 29.60
CA PRO A 74 -0.84 -4.00 29.69
C PRO A 74 0.41 -3.70 28.83
N VAL A 75 1.03 -4.72 28.23
CA VAL A 75 2.15 -4.56 27.28
C VAL A 75 1.72 -3.95 25.93
N ARG A 76 0.42 -3.98 25.60
CA ARG A 76 -0.13 -3.41 24.36
C ARG A 76 -0.63 -1.97 24.52
N ARG A 77 -1.15 -1.65 25.70
CA ARG A 77 -1.69 -0.33 26.09
C ARG A 77 -2.06 -0.36 27.58
N PRO A 78 -2.27 0.79 28.25
CA PRO A 78 -2.87 0.82 29.58
C PRO A 78 -4.24 0.13 29.58
N MET A 79 -4.45 -0.78 30.53
CA MET A 79 -5.69 -1.57 30.66
C MET A 79 -6.06 -1.73 32.14
N ASP A 80 -7.36 -1.76 32.43
CA ASP A 80 -7.87 -2.33 33.67
C ASP A 80 -7.92 -3.87 33.62
N ILE A 81 -8.31 -4.51 34.73
CA ILE A 81 -8.37 -5.97 34.82
C ILE A 81 -9.38 -6.57 33.82
N GLY A 82 -10.54 -5.95 33.63
CA GLY A 82 -11.56 -6.45 32.71
C GLY A 82 -11.09 -6.39 31.26
N GLN A 83 -10.51 -5.25 30.87
CA GLN A 83 -9.91 -5.06 29.56
C GLN A 83 -8.76 -6.05 29.30
N ALA A 84 -7.93 -6.33 30.30
CA ALA A 84 -6.85 -7.30 30.17
C ALA A 84 -7.38 -8.74 29.98
N ILE A 85 -8.51 -9.09 30.60
CA ILE A 85 -9.17 -10.39 30.40
C ILE A 85 -9.71 -10.50 28.96
N ASP A 86 -10.38 -9.47 28.47
CA ASP A 86 -10.92 -9.45 27.10
C ASP A 86 -9.81 -9.51 26.05
N ASP A 87 -8.72 -8.77 26.28
CA ASP A 87 -7.55 -8.75 25.40
C ASP A 87 -6.82 -10.11 25.37
N ALA A 88 -6.60 -10.73 26.54
CA ALA A 88 -6.03 -12.06 26.63
C ALA A 88 -6.91 -13.12 25.94
N THR A 89 -8.23 -13.00 26.07
CA THR A 89 -9.19 -13.88 25.39
C THR A 89 -9.10 -13.72 23.88
N GLY A 90 -9.09 -12.49 23.38
CA GLY A 90 -8.96 -12.20 21.95
C GLY A 90 -7.63 -12.69 21.37
N ALA A 91 -6.52 -12.47 22.08
CA ALA A 91 -5.20 -12.96 21.69
C ALA A 91 -5.15 -14.50 21.64
N ALA A 92 -5.75 -15.19 22.62
CA ALA A 92 -5.83 -16.65 22.63
C ALA A 92 -6.65 -17.19 21.44
N LEU A 93 -7.81 -16.59 21.14
CA LEU A 93 -8.62 -16.98 19.99
C LEU A 93 -7.89 -16.74 18.66
N LYS A 94 -7.12 -15.66 18.54
CA LYS A 94 -6.28 -15.42 17.37
C LYS A 94 -5.14 -16.41 17.25
N ALA A 95 -4.51 -16.80 18.35
CA ALA A 95 -3.50 -17.86 18.35
C ALA A 95 -4.07 -19.21 17.90
N ILE A 96 -5.26 -19.58 18.38
CA ILE A 96 -5.99 -20.78 17.93
C ILE A 96 -6.26 -20.69 16.43
N GLN A 97 -6.83 -19.57 15.96
CA GLN A 97 -7.11 -19.35 14.53
C GLN A 97 -5.84 -19.47 13.66
N ALA A 98 -4.69 -18.94 14.11
CA ALA A 98 -3.44 -19.08 13.37
C ALA A 98 -2.94 -20.53 13.33
N ALA A 99 -3.02 -21.26 14.45
CA ALA A 99 -2.66 -22.67 14.50
C ALA A 99 -3.54 -23.52 13.57
N GLU A 100 -4.86 -23.31 13.61
CA GLU A 100 -5.82 -24.00 12.72
C GLU A 100 -5.56 -23.67 11.25
N ASN A 101 -5.32 -22.39 10.91
CA ASN A 101 -5.01 -22.00 9.54
C ASN A 101 -3.71 -22.62 9.05
N ALA A 102 -2.66 -22.63 9.88
CA ALA A 102 -1.38 -23.23 9.55
C ALA A 102 -1.50 -24.73 9.27
N GLN A 103 -2.32 -25.46 10.05
CA GLN A 103 -2.56 -26.90 9.86
C GLN A 103 -3.08 -27.24 8.46
N VAL A 104 -3.83 -26.33 7.82
CA VAL A 104 -4.42 -26.55 6.49
C VAL A 104 -3.81 -25.66 5.41
N GLY A 105 -2.65 -25.03 5.66
CA GLY A 105 -1.96 -24.17 4.68
C GLY A 105 -2.73 -22.90 4.30
N ARG A 106 -3.60 -22.40 5.18
CA ARG A 106 -4.34 -21.15 4.99
C ARG A 106 -3.54 -19.98 5.53
N ALA A 107 -3.65 -18.83 4.85
CA ALA A 107 -3.13 -17.59 5.43
C ALA A 107 -4.05 -17.16 6.57
N ALA A 108 -3.56 -16.26 7.41
CA ALA A 108 -4.45 -15.56 8.33
C ALA A 108 -5.29 -14.50 7.56
N HIS A 109 -6.34 -14.00 8.23
CA HIS A 109 -7.20 -12.93 7.73
C HIS A 109 -6.35 -11.71 7.25
N PRO A 110 -6.74 -10.99 6.17
CA PRO A 110 -8.01 -11.06 5.43
C PRO A 110 -8.08 -12.12 4.33
N ARG A 111 -6.97 -12.78 3.96
CA ARG A 111 -6.93 -13.67 2.80
C ARG A 111 -6.82 -15.14 3.14
N SER A 112 -7.58 -15.58 4.15
CA SER A 112 -7.50 -16.95 4.68
C SER A 112 -7.85 -18.02 3.66
N GLY A 113 -8.76 -17.74 2.73
CA GLY A 113 -9.13 -18.65 1.63
C GLY A 113 -8.10 -18.77 0.51
N ASP A 114 -7.04 -17.97 0.48
CA ASP A 114 -6.34 -17.74 -0.80
C ASP A 114 -5.45 -18.87 -1.33
N LEU A 115 -4.91 -19.82 -0.59
CA LEU A 115 -3.99 -20.89 -1.04
C LEU A 115 -2.74 -20.53 -1.91
N SER A 116 -2.64 -19.36 -2.53
CA SER A 116 -1.53 -19.00 -3.40
C SER A 116 -0.38 -18.39 -2.60
N PHE A 117 0.83 -18.71 -3.01
CA PHE A 117 2.05 -18.15 -2.44
C PHE A 117 2.86 -17.43 -3.53
N PRO A 118 3.67 -16.44 -3.14
CA PRO A 118 4.56 -15.79 -4.09
C PRO A 118 5.60 -16.79 -4.56
N THR A 119 5.80 -16.84 -5.87
CA THR A 119 6.89 -17.56 -6.52
C THR A 119 7.68 -16.56 -7.35
N PHE A 120 8.93 -16.87 -7.67
CA PHE A 120 9.74 -16.03 -8.53
C PHE A 120 10.52 -16.84 -9.54
N ARG A 121 10.78 -16.26 -10.71
CA ARG A 121 11.68 -16.82 -11.71
C ARG A 121 13.11 -16.38 -11.40
N LYS A 122 14.04 -17.33 -11.26
CA LYS A 122 15.46 -17.03 -11.07
C LYS A 122 16.02 -16.34 -12.31
N GLU A 123 15.58 -16.76 -13.49
CA GLU A 123 15.91 -16.17 -14.78
C GLU A 123 15.25 -14.78 -14.90
N GLY A 124 16.01 -13.75 -14.51
CA GLY A 124 15.58 -12.34 -14.54
C GLY A 124 15.58 -11.66 -13.17
N CYS A 125 15.73 -12.40 -12.07
CA CYS A 125 15.91 -11.77 -10.77
C CYS A 125 17.28 -11.07 -10.70
N THR A 126 17.26 -9.78 -10.37
CA THR A 126 18.47 -8.94 -10.25
C THR A 126 19.03 -8.88 -8.83
N GLN A 127 18.46 -9.65 -7.90
CA GLN A 127 18.88 -9.68 -6.49
C GLN A 127 18.90 -8.28 -5.83
N CYS A 128 18.04 -7.36 -6.27
CA CYS A 128 17.98 -5.99 -5.77
C CYS A 128 17.39 -5.84 -4.35
N LYS A 129 16.92 -6.93 -3.73
CA LYS A 129 16.39 -6.99 -2.34
C LYS A 129 15.17 -6.12 -2.04
N ARG A 130 14.57 -5.43 -3.01
CA ARG A 130 13.35 -4.63 -2.79
C ARG A 130 12.20 -5.45 -2.19
N CYS A 131 12.01 -6.68 -2.68
CA CYS A 131 10.96 -7.56 -2.16
C CYS A 131 11.19 -7.98 -0.69
N THR A 132 12.44 -8.14 -0.24
CA THR A 132 12.78 -8.50 1.14
C THR A 132 12.60 -7.29 2.06
N VAL A 133 13.02 -6.10 1.62
CA VAL A 133 12.89 -4.85 2.37
C VAL A 133 11.44 -4.38 2.47
N GLU A 134 10.68 -4.39 1.38
CA GLU A 134 9.31 -3.86 1.34
C GLU A 134 8.28 -4.84 1.92
N CYS A 135 8.64 -6.09 2.26
CA CYS A 135 7.70 -7.04 2.85
C CYS A 135 7.28 -6.58 4.26
N PRO A 136 6.01 -6.17 4.49
CA PRO A 136 5.62 -5.60 5.78
C PRO A 136 5.65 -6.61 6.93
N PHE A 137 5.63 -7.91 6.61
CA PHE A 137 5.57 -9.02 7.57
C PHE A 137 6.92 -9.72 7.78
N GLY A 138 7.99 -9.28 7.11
CA GLY A 138 9.30 -9.96 7.19
C GLY A 138 9.22 -11.43 6.77
N ALA A 139 8.45 -11.73 5.73
CA ALA A 139 8.19 -13.08 5.24
C ALA A 139 9.19 -13.53 4.16
N ILE A 140 10.18 -12.69 3.83
CA ILE A 140 11.11 -12.94 2.73
C ILE A 140 12.51 -12.59 3.22
N ASP A 141 13.35 -13.61 3.32
CA ASP A 141 14.77 -13.51 3.64
C ASP A 141 15.60 -13.72 2.36
N GLU A 142 16.91 -13.86 2.50
CA GLU A 142 17.84 -14.11 1.40
C GLU A 142 18.50 -15.48 1.61
N ASP A 143 18.64 -16.27 0.54
CA ASP A 143 19.47 -17.48 0.57
C ASP A 143 20.97 -17.14 0.42
N GLU A 144 21.83 -18.15 0.45
CA GLU A 144 23.29 -17.99 0.33
C GLU A 144 23.71 -17.35 -1.01
N GLU A 145 22.91 -17.51 -2.05
CA GLU A 145 23.13 -16.93 -3.38
C GLU A 145 22.60 -15.48 -3.46
N GLY A 146 21.85 -15.00 -2.45
CA GLY A 146 21.23 -13.67 -2.42
C GLY A 146 19.84 -13.62 -3.06
N TYR A 147 19.23 -14.77 -3.37
CA TYR A 147 17.86 -14.85 -3.89
C TYR A 147 16.81 -14.81 -2.77
N PRO A 148 15.57 -14.35 -3.07
CA PRO A 148 14.49 -14.35 -2.10
C PRO A 148 14.14 -15.75 -1.59
N LYS A 149 14.22 -15.95 -0.27
CA LYS A 149 13.79 -17.15 0.44
C LYS A 149 12.50 -16.85 1.20
N TYR A 150 11.40 -17.46 0.76
CA TYR A 150 10.08 -17.19 1.34
C TYR A 150 9.81 -18.04 2.59
N ASN A 151 9.24 -17.39 3.61
CA ASN A 151 8.64 -18.04 4.76
C ASN A 151 7.10 -17.98 4.62
N GLU A 152 6.52 -19.11 4.22
CA GLU A 152 5.08 -19.22 3.99
C GLU A 152 4.24 -18.96 5.25
N GLY A 153 4.75 -19.34 6.43
CA GLY A 153 4.06 -19.13 7.71
C GLY A 153 3.96 -17.66 8.12
N ARG A 154 4.87 -16.81 7.63
CA ARG A 154 4.84 -15.35 7.84
C ARG A 154 4.04 -14.62 6.75
N CYS A 155 3.82 -15.25 5.59
CA CYS A 155 3.25 -14.61 4.43
C CYS A 155 1.73 -14.36 4.56
N ARG A 156 1.33 -13.09 4.48
CA ARG A 156 -0.10 -12.68 4.46
C ARG A 156 -0.67 -12.55 3.04
N ARG A 157 0.11 -12.93 2.03
CA ARG A 157 -0.28 -12.97 0.62
C ARG A 157 -0.80 -11.63 0.06
N CYS A 158 -0.30 -10.50 0.57
CA CYS A 158 -0.74 -9.16 0.19
C CYS A 158 -0.32 -8.72 -1.22
N GLY A 159 0.74 -9.33 -1.77
CA GLY A 159 1.28 -8.98 -3.08
C GLY A 159 2.28 -7.82 -3.10
N THR A 160 2.66 -7.25 -1.96
CA THR A 160 3.64 -6.13 -1.94
C THR A 160 4.96 -6.46 -2.61
N CYS A 161 5.49 -7.68 -2.40
CA CYS A 161 6.72 -8.13 -3.07
C CYS A 161 6.61 -8.14 -4.61
N MET A 162 5.43 -8.45 -5.15
CA MET A 162 5.15 -8.41 -6.58
C MET A 162 5.13 -6.96 -7.10
N GLY A 163 4.48 -6.05 -6.37
CA GLY A 163 4.48 -4.62 -6.68
C GLY A 163 5.86 -3.98 -6.59
N ALA A 164 6.70 -4.48 -5.67
CA ALA A 164 8.07 -4.00 -5.44
C ALA A 164 9.06 -4.42 -6.53
N CYS A 165 8.78 -5.50 -7.27
CA CYS A 165 9.72 -6.11 -8.20
C CYS A 165 9.79 -5.31 -9.53
N PRO A 166 10.89 -4.60 -9.84
CA PRO A 166 10.98 -3.78 -11.05
C PRO A 166 11.04 -4.64 -12.33
N VAL A 167 11.64 -5.82 -12.24
CA VAL A 167 11.78 -6.79 -13.33
C VAL A 167 10.61 -7.78 -13.41
N ARG A 168 9.60 -7.63 -12.54
CA ARG A 168 8.31 -8.36 -12.59
C ARG A 168 8.48 -9.89 -12.64
N VAL A 169 9.44 -10.44 -11.89
CA VAL A 169 9.67 -11.90 -11.83
C VAL A 169 8.86 -12.60 -10.74
N ILE A 170 8.27 -11.85 -9.81
CA ILE A 170 7.46 -12.38 -8.70
C ILE A 170 6.00 -12.46 -9.13
N SER A 171 5.33 -13.58 -8.85
CA SER A 171 3.91 -13.77 -9.14
C SER A 171 3.26 -14.73 -8.15
N PHE A 172 1.93 -14.64 -8.02
CA PHE A 172 1.11 -15.66 -7.40
C PHE A 172 0.34 -16.42 -8.47
N ARG A 173 0.00 -17.68 -8.20
CA ARG A 173 -0.70 -18.54 -9.16
C ARG A 173 -2.03 -17.95 -9.67
N ASN A 174 -2.75 -17.24 -8.81
CA ASN A 174 -4.06 -16.62 -9.09
C ASN A 174 -3.99 -15.08 -9.13
N TYR A 175 -2.81 -14.48 -9.04
CA TYR A 175 -2.64 -13.02 -9.04
C TYR A 175 -1.22 -12.64 -9.46
N SER A 176 -1.10 -12.03 -10.63
CA SER A 176 0.17 -11.61 -11.18
C SER A 176 0.07 -10.22 -11.81
N VAL A 177 1.22 -9.63 -12.09
CA VAL A 177 1.32 -8.39 -12.88
C VAL A 177 0.61 -8.57 -14.23
N GLU A 178 0.74 -9.74 -14.84
CA GLU A 178 0.10 -10.07 -16.11
C GLU A 178 -1.42 -10.19 -15.98
N THR A 179 -1.96 -10.89 -14.98
CA THR A 179 -3.41 -11.08 -14.88
C THR A 179 -4.17 -9.77 -14.70
N VAL A 180 -3.62 -8.85 -13.90
CA VAL A 180 -4.20 -7.49 -13.75
C VAL A 180 -3.98 -6.66 -15.01
N GLY A 181 -2.82 -6.79 -15.64
CA GLY A 181 -2.52 -6.18 -16.95
C GLY A 181 -3.45 -6.65 -18.07
N GLN A 182 -3.98 -7.86 -18.02
CA GLN A 182 -5.00 -8.33 -18.96
C GLN A 182 -6.38 -7.77 -18.62
N GLN A 183 -6.74 -7.66 -17.33
CA GLN A 183 -8.01 -7.05 -16.92
C GLN A 183 -8.13 -5.60 -17.41
N LEU A 184 -7.06 -4.79 -17.26
CA LEU A 184 -7.09 -3.40 -17.70
C LEU A 184 -7.20 -3.26 -19.22
N LYS A 185 -6.59 -4.18 -19.99
CA LYS A 185 -6.59 -4.19 -21.46
C LYS A 185 -7.86 -4.80 -22.07
N ALA A 186 -8.56 -5.65 -21.31
CA ALA A 186 -9.80 -6.27 -21.73
C ALA A 186 -11.00 -5.32 -21.66
N VAL A 187 -10.85 -4.18 -20.97
CA VAL A 187 -11.83 -3.09 -21.02
C VAL A 187 -11.85 -2.54 -22.43
N ASP A 188 -13.01 -2.61 -23.09
CA ASP A 188 -13.22 -1.96 -24.37
C ASP A 188 -13.10 -0.44 -24.20
N ILE A 189 -12.33 0.18 -25.08
CA ILE A 189 -12.05 1.61 -25.02
C ILE A 189 -12.77 2.22 -26.21
N PRO A 190 -13.89 2.93 -26.00
CA PRO A 190 -14.74 3.42 -27.10
C PRO A 190 -14.05 4.46 -27.98
N ASP A 191 -14.64 4.73 -29.15
CA ASP A 191 -14.13 5.71 -30.11
C ASP A 191 -14.00 7.12 -29.49
N GLU A 192 -13.25 8.01 -30.16
CA GLU A 192 -12.80 9.29 -29.62
C GLU A 192 -13.93 10.18 -29.06
N PHE A 193 -15.18 10.00 -29.48
CA PHE A 193 -16.30 10.86 -29.10
C PHE A 193 -17.27 10.27 -28.07
N ASP A 194 -17.11 8.99 -27.70
CA ASP A 194 -18.06 8.27 -26.83
C ASP A 194 -17.44 7.86 -25.49
N GLU A 195 -18.26 7.84 -24.45
CA GLU A 195 -17.94 7.32 -23.11
C GLU A 195 -16.66 7.89 -22.48
N LYS A 196 -16.66 9.21 -22.22
CA LYS A 196 -15.56 9.98 -21.63
C LYS A 196 -16.04 10.79 -20.41
N PRO A 197 -15.18 11.10 -19.42
CA PRO A 197 -13.76 10.71 -19.31
C PRO A 197 -13.58 9.26 -18.83
N ARG A 198 -12.55 8.57 -19.35
CA ARG A 198 -12.30 7.16 -19.06
C ARG A 198 -11.37 7.02 -17.87
N LEU A 199 -11.93 6.58 -16.77
CA LEU A 199 -11.22 6.50 -15.51
C LEU A 199 -10.96 5.05 -15.12
N MET A 200 -9.74 4.76 -14.66
CA MET A 200 -9.44 3.50 -14.00
C MET A 200 -9.27 3.73 -12.50
N VAL A 201 -9.90 2.90 -11.67
CA VAL A 201 -9.64 2.85 -10.23
C VAL A 201 -8.94 1.53 -9.90
N LEU A 202 -7.72 1.59 -9.34
CA LEU A 202 -7.13 0.44 -8.65
C LEU A 202 -7.49 0.55 -7.17
N ALA A 203 -8.49 -0.24 -6.76
CA ALA A 203 -9.04 -0.17 -5.40
C ALA A 203 -8.50 -1.30 -4.52
N CYS A 204 -7.97 -0.97 -3.35
CA CYS A 204 -7.65 -1.96 -2.33
C CYS A 204 -8.91 -2.76 -1.95
N GLU A 205 -8.83 -4.09 -2.00
CA GLU A 205 -9.97 -4.99 -1.72
C GLU A 205 -10.50 -4.92 -0.28
N ASN A 206 -9.75 -4.31 0.64
CA ASN A 206 -10.07 -4.36 2.07
C ASN A 206 -10.92 -3.17 2.57
N ASP A 207 -10.64 -1.96 2.08
CA ASP A 207 -11.37 -0.74 2.49
C ASP A 207 -12.00 -0.04 1.29
N ALA A 208 -11.19 0.31 0.28
CA ALA A 208 -11.65 1.11 -0.86
C ALA A 208 -12.74 0.42 -1.69
N TYR A 209 -12.55 -0.87 -2.04
CA TYR A 209 -13.55 -1.61 -2.82
C TYR A 209 -14.86 -1.82 -2.03
N PRO A 210 -14.83 -2.25 -0.75
CA PRO A 210 -16.04 -2.28 0.08
C PRO A 210 -16.71 -0.92 0.30
N ALA A 211 -15.96 0.18 0.37
CA ALA A 211 -16.54 1.53 0.45
C ALA A 211 -17.37 1.86 -0.81
N LEU A 212 -16.88 1.51 -1.99
CA LEU A 212 -17.62 1.65 -3.25
C LEU A 212 -18.84 0.72 -3.31
N ASP A 213 -18.75 -0.52 -2.80
CA ASP A 213 -19.91 -1.41 -2.68
C ASP A 213 -20.99 -0.81 -1.78
N MET A 214 -20.61 -0.24 -0.64
CA MET A 214 -21.56 0.42 0.27
C MET A 214 -22.14 1.70 -0.34
N ALA A 215 -21.35 2.48 -1.08
CA ALA A 215 -21.85 3.63 -1.83
C ALA A 215 -22.94 3.22 -2.83
N ALA A 216 -22.71 2.14 -3.59
CA ALA A 216 -23.68 1.60 -4.53
C ALA A 216 -24.96 1.12 -3.82
N MET A 217 -24.84 0.45 -2.66
CA MET A 217 -26.01 0.06 -1.84
C MET A 217 -26.81 1.26 -1.34
N ASN A 218 -26.15 2.39 -1.08
CA ASN A 218 -26.79 3.65 -0.70
C ASN A 218 -27.23 4.51 -1.89
N ARG A 219 -27.10 4.00 -3.13
CA ARG A 219 -27.48 4.68 -4.37
C ARG A 219 -26.73 6.00 -4.58
N ILE A 220 -25.49 6.06 -4.12
CA ILE A 220 -24.62 7.21 -4.39
C ILE A 220 -24.04 7.05 -5.80
N GLU A 221 -24.26 8.05 -6.62
CA GLU A 221 -23.85 8.04 -8.02
C GLU A 221 -22.41 8.53 -8.19
N TYR A 222 -21.69 7.90 -9.11
CA TYR A 222 -20.40 8.34 -9.60
C TYR A 222 -20.30 8.05 -11.10
N SER A 223 -19.28 8.61 -11.76
CA SER A 223 -19.09 8.50 -13.21
C SER A 223 -19.31 7.08 -13.74
N ALA A 224 -20.21 6.93 -14.72
CA ALA A 224 -20.48 5.65 -15.39
C ALA A 224 -19.30 5.15 -16.24
N PHE A 225 -18.32 6.02 -16.50
CA PHE A 225 -17.14 5.76 -17.33
C PHE A 225 -15.92 5.35 -16.51
N VAL A 226 -16.10 5.11 -15.21
CA VAL A 226 -15.07 4.49 -14.36
C VAL A 226 -15.06 2.98 -14.53
N ARG A 227 -13.86 2.39 -14.45
CA ARG A 227 -13.65 0.94 -14.34
C ARG A 227 -12.83 0.66 -13.09
N VAL A 228 -13.41 -0.11 -12.17
CA VAL A 228 -12.78 -0.45 -10.89
C VAL A 228 -12.16 -1.83 -10.99
N ILE A 229 -10.85 -1.91 -10.80
CA ILE A 229 -10.11 -3.17 -10.70
C ILE A 229 -9.68 -3.34 -9.24
N PRO A 230 -10.20 -4.34 -8.52
CA PRO A 230 -9.76 -4.62 -7.17
C PRO A 230 -8.33 -5.17 -7.20
N VAL A 231 -7.48 -4.64 -6.31
CA VAL A 231 -6.14 -5.15 -6.04
C VAL A 231 -6.08 -5.63 -4.60
N ARG A 232 -5.31 -6.70 -4.35
CA ARG A 232 -5.16 -7.28 -3.00
C ARG A 232 -4.79 -6.23 -1.96
N CYS A 233 -3.90 -5.33 -2.37
CA CYS A 233 -3.44 -4.22 -1.59
C CYS A 233 -2.89 -3.18 -2.54
N LEU A 234 -2.98 -1.89 -2.19
CA LEU A 234 -2.29 -0.87 -2.97
C LEU A 234 -0.77 -1.10 -2.98
N GLY A 235 -0.23 -1.71 -1.92
CA GLY A 235 1.15 -2.19 -1.88
C GLY A 235 1.52 -3.15 -3.01
N SER A 236 0.55 -3.86 -3.60
CA SER A 236 0.80 -4.77 -4.72
C SER A 236 0.81 -4.09 -6.10
N VAL A 237 0.43 -2.81 -6.16
CA VAL A 237 0.43 -2.04 -7.41
C VAL A 237 1.84 -1.94 -7.95
N ASN A 238 2.01 -2.41 -9.19
CA ASN A 238 3.24 -2.25 -9.95
C ASN A 238 3.04 -1.06 -10.92
N THR A 239 4.06 -0.22 -11.07
CA THR A 239 3.98 1.01 -11.90
C THR A 239 3.66 0.70 -13.36
N ILE A 240 3.96 -0.51 -13.86
CA ILE A 240 3.61 -0.91 -15.22
C ILE A 240 2.10 -0.84 -15.49
N TRP A 241 1.25 -1.07 -14.48
CA TRP A 241 -0.20 -1.00 -14.69
C TRP A 241 -0.67 0.41 -15.01
N ILE A 242 0.03 1.41 -14.47
CA ILE A 242 -0.26 2.82 -14.72
C ILE A 242 0.15 3.17 -16.16
N THR A 243 1.38 2.82 -16.55
CA THR A 243 1.84 3.07 -17.92
C THR A 243 1.04 2.30 -18.95
N ASP A 244 0.71 1.03 -18.69
CA ASP A 244 -0.09 0.21 -19.62
C ASP A 244 -1.51 0.78 -19.76
N ALA A 245 -2.12 1.28 -18.68
CA ALA A 245 -3.44 1.91 -18.75
C ALA A 245 -3.40 3.22 -19.53
N LEU A 246 -2.47 4.13 -19.25
CA LEU A 246 -2.34 5.37 -20.01
C LEU A 246 -2.12 5.12 -21.50
N ASN A 247 -1.24 4.17 -21.85
CA ASN A 247 -0.99 3.74 -23.23
C ASN A 247 -2.19 3.04 -23.88
N SER A 248 -3.11 2.47 -23.09
CA SER A 248 -4.34 1.88 -23.63
C SER A 248 -5.38 2.96 -23.95
N GLY A 249 -5.26 4.17 -23.39
CA GLY A 249 -6.16 5.29 -23.64
C GLY A 249 -7.12 5.60 -22.49
N TYR A 250 -6.75 5.22 -21.26
CA TYR A 250 -7.40 5.78 -20.07
C TYR A 250 -6.99 7.24 -19.90
N ASP A 251 -7.95 8.09 -19.56
CA ASP A 251 -7.73 9.53 -19.43
C ASP A 251 -7.21 9.90 -18.04
N GLY A 252 -7.64 9.15 -17.01
CA GLY A 252 -7.22 9.32 -15.62
C GLY A 252 -7.21 8.01 -14.84
N ILE A 253 -6.35 7.93 -13.82
CA ILE A 253 -6.13 6.76 -12.97
C ILE A 253 -6.18 7.18 -11.51
N ILE A 254 -6.96 6.44 -10.72
CA ILE A 254 -7.13 6.66 -9.29
C ILE A 254 -6.63 5.43 -8.55
N LEU A 255 -5.73 5.63 -7.60
CA LEU A 255 -5.22 4.61 -6.70
C LEU A 255 -5.88 4.81 -5.33
N MET A 256 -6.75 3.89 -4.93
CA MET A 256 -7.45 3.99 -3.63
C MET A 256 -6.92 2.94 -2.65
N GLY A 257 -6.24 3.41 -1.60
CA GLY A 257 -5.66 2.58 -0.55
C GLY A 257 -6.27 2.88 0.82
N CYS A 258 -6.12 1.94 1.76
CA CYS A 258 -6.46 2.17 3.16
C CYS A 258 -5.65 3.34 3.74
N LYS A 259 -6.14 3.95 4.82
CA LYS A 259 -5.39 4.94 5.62
C LYS A 259 -4.01 4.43 6.06
N LYS A 260 -2.98 5.28 5.93
CA LYS A 260 -1.58 5.03 6.35
C LYS A 260 -1.17 5.93 7.52
N GLY A 261 0.08 5.83 7.97
CA GLY A 261 0.64 6.62 9.07
C GLY A 261 0.50 5.91 10.42
N ASP A 262 0.53 6.68 11.51
CA ASP A 262 0.49 6.15 12.88
C ASP A 262 -0.85 5.46 13.20
N ASP A 263 -1.97 6.05 12.75
CA ASP A 263 -3.32 5.52 12.92
C ASP A 263 -3.78 4.73 11.68
N TYR A 264 -2.91 3.88 11.15
CA TYR A 264 -3.18 3.15 9.91
C TYR A 264 -4.38 2.19 10.04
N GLN A 265 -5.17 2.14 8.97
CA GLN A 265 -6.19 1.10 8.74
C GLN A 265 -5.71 0.05 7.73
N CYS A 266 -4.52 0.26 7.14
CA CYS A 266 -3.98 -0.64 6.14
C CYS A 266 -3.91 -2.08 6.66
N HIS A 267 -4.73 -2.96 6.09
CA HIS A 267 -4.80 -4.38 6.45
C HIS A 267 -3.47 -5.14 6.28
N PHE A 268 -2.53 -4.56 5.54
CA PHE A 268 -1.18 -5.10 5.41
C PHE A 268 -0.11 -4.18 5.98
N VAL A 269 -0.48 -3.41 7.01
CA VAL A 269 0.35 -2.53 7.82
C VAL A 269 0.88 -1.33 7.04
N LYS A 270 1.77 -1.56 6.06
CA LYS A 270 2.47 -0.52 5.30
C LYS A 270 2.14 -0.51 3.82
N GLY A 271 1.16 -1.29 3.37
CA GLY A 271 0.85 -1.44 1.96
C GLY A 271 0.54 -0.11 1.24
N SER A 272 -0.36 0.69 1.81
CA SER A 272 -0.70 2.02 1.28
C SER A 272 0.45 3.01 1.37
N GLU A 273 1.22 2.99 2.46
CA GLU A 273 2.41 3.82 2.65
C GLU A 273 3.46 3.54 1.56
N ILE A 274 3.77 2.26 1.32
CA ILE A 274 4.74 1.83 0.29
C ILE A 274 4.24 2.17 -1.12
N ALA A 275 2.93 2.06 -1.36
CA ALA A 275 2.36 2.51 -2.63
C ALA A 275 2.54 4.02 -2.81
N HIS A 276 2.17 4.82 -1.81
CA HIS A 276 2.29 6.27 -1.86
C HIS A 276 3.74 6.72 -2.10
N MET A 277 4.74 6.11 -1.44
CA MET A 277 6.16 6.39 -1.69
C MET A 277 6.62 6.05 -3.11
N ARG A 278 6.03 5.02 -3.74
CA ARG A 278 6.33 4.69 -5.14
C ARG A 278 5.62 5.64 -6.11
N MET A 279 4.42 6.08 -5.74
CA MET A 279 3.59 6.97 -6.57
C MET A 279 4.01 8.44 -6.46
N SER A 280 4.70 8.86 -5.41
CA SER A 280 5.28 10.21 -5.35
C SER A 280 6.34 10.47 -6.44
N LYS A 281 6.83 9.41 -7.09
CA LYS A 281 7.75 9.47 -8.23
C LYS A 281 7.08 9.17 -9.58
N ILE A 282 5.75 9.08 -9.61
CA ILE A 282 5.04 8.79 -10.87
C ILE A 282 5.14 9.96 -11.84
N ASP A 283 5.28 11.18 -11.32
CA ASP A 283 5.49 12.41 -12.07
C ASP A 283 6.62 12.29 -13.10
N ASP A 284 7.74 11.67 -12.74
CA ASP A 284 8.86 11.45 -13.64
C ASP A 284 8.46 10.59 -14.85
N THR A 285 7.60 9.60 -14.61
CA THR A 285 7.07 8.71 -15.66
C THR A 285 6.05 9.44 -16.53
N LEU A 286 5.18 10.25 -15.94
CA LEU A 286 4.18 11.05 -16.67
C LEU A 286 4.84 12.11 -17.54
N ASN A 287 5.85 12.80 -17.01
CA ASN A 287 6.67 13.76 -17.75
C ASN A 287 7.36 13.11 -18.96
N GLN A 288 7.90 11.90 -18.82
CA GLN A 288 8.48 11.14 -19.94
C GLN A 288 7.46 10.79 -21.02
N LEU A 289 6.19 10.65 -20.64
CA LEU A 289 5.07 10.41 -21.56
C LEU A 289 4.43 11.71 -22.08
N ASN A 290 4.94 12.89 -21.70
CA ASN A 290 4.32 14.20 -21.98
C ASN A 290 2.86 14.27 -21.51
N LEU A 291 2.59 13.77 -20.30
CA LEU A 291 1.27 13.80 -19.67
C LEU A 291 1.26 14.67 -18.42
N GLU A 292 0.12 15.28 -18.16
CA GLU A 292 -0.17 16.03 -16.94
C GLU A 292 -0.14 15.10 -15.71
N LYS A 293 0.42 15.62 -14.60
CA LYS A 293 0.58 14.86 -13.35
C LYS A 293 -0.76 14.50 -12.72
N GLU A 294 -1.73 15.39 -12.92
CA GLU A 294 -3.11 15.32 -12.44
C GLU A 294 -3.86 14.08 -12.98
N ARG A 295 -3.35 13.42 -14.03
CA ARG A 295 -3.93 12.18 -14.57
C ARG A 295 -3.80 10.98 -13.64
N VAL A 296 -2.91 11.02 -12.65
CA VAL A 296 -2.75 9.92 -11.69
C VAL A 296 -2.83 10.46 -10.27
N ALA A 297 -3.87 10.05 -9.54
CA ALA A 297 -4.04 10.45 -8.14
C ALA A 297 -4.03 9.24 -7.22
N THR A 298 -3.47 9.41 -6.02
CA THR A 298 -3.52 8.41 -4.95
C THR A 298 -4.27 8.97 -3.76
N TYR A 299 -5.29 8.25 -3.29
CA TYR A 299 -6.11 8.64 -2.16
C TYR A 299 -6.17 7.58 -1.08
N GLU A 300 -6.28 8.06 0.15
CA GLU A 300 -6.60 7.25 1.33
C GLU A 300 -8.11 7.21 1.50
N VAL A 301 -8.65 5.99 1.56
CA VAL A 301 -10.09 5.69 1.68
C VAL A 301 -10.27 4.75 2.86
N GLU A 302 -11.14 5.15 3.79
CA GLU A 302 -11.61 4.29 4.87
C GLU A 302 -12.83 3.48 4.41
N ILE A 303 -13.10 2.33 5.03
CA ILE A 303 -14.27 1.53 4.66
C ILE A 303 -15.57 2.35 4.78
N THR A 304 -15.65 3.28 5.73
CA THR A 304 -16.82 4.15 5.96
C THR A 304 -16.93 5.35 5.01
N ASP A 305 -16.03 5.55 4.05
CA ASP A 305 -16.04 6.67 3.09
C ASP A 305 -17.10 6.49 1.99
N ILE A 306 -18.34 6.24 2.41
CA ILE A 306 -19.50 5.93 1.56
C ILE A 306 -19.80 7.09 0.59
N GLU A 307 -19.70 8.34 1.04
CA GLU A 307 -19.91 9.53 0.20
C GLU A 307 -18.61 10.02 -0.46
N ARG A 308 -17.50 9.93 0.26
CA ARG A 308 -16.21 10.48 -0.18
C ARG A 308 -15.58 9.68 -1.31
N ALA A 309 -15.62 8.35 -1.29
CA ALA A 309 -15.00 7.53 -2.33
C ALA A 309 -15.63 7.77 -3.73
N PRO A 310 -16.97 7.79 -3.90
CA PRO A 310 -17.62 8.24 -5.13
C PRO A 310 -17.25 9.66 -5.53
N LYS A 311 -17.19 10.58 -4.57
CA LYS A 311 -16.82 11.97 -4.82
C LYS A 311 -15.43 12.09 -5.44
N LEU A 312 -14.44 11.33 -4.95
CA LEU A 312 -13.09 11.32 -5.51
C LEU A 312 -13.05 10.87 -6.99
N ILE A 313 -13.94 9.96 -7.39
CA ILE A 313 -14.08 9.55 -8.79
C ILE A 313 -14.64 10.69 -9.64
N ASN A 314 -15.68 11.37 -9.15
CA ASN A 314 -16.30 12.49 -9.85
C ASN A 314 -15.36 13.71 -9.92
N ASP A 315 -14.61 13.98 -8.85
CA ASP A 315 -13.60 15.04 -8.82
C ASP A 315 -12.51 14.77 -9.88
N MET A 316 -12.03 13.52 -9.99
CA MET A 316 -11.09 13.14 -11.06
C MET A 316 -11.72 13.30 -12.45
N ALA A 317 -13.00 12.93 -12.63
CA ALA A 317 -13.69 13.14 -13.91
C ALA A 317 -13.69 14.62 -14.32
N ALA A 318 -14.03 15.51 -13.37
CA ALA A 318 -13.99 16.95 -13.59
C ALA A 318 -12.57 17.45 -13.90
N THR A 319 -11.55 16.96 -13.18
CA THR A 319 -10.14 17.28 -13.49
C THR A 319 -9.77 16.90 -14.91
N ILE A 320 -10.12 15.70 -15.37
CA ILE A 320 -9.85 15.26 -16.76
C ILE A 320 -10.57 16.12 -17.79
N GLU A 321 -11.81 16.53 -17.51
CA GLU A 321 -12.55 17.44 -18.40
C GLU A 321 -11.85 18.80 -18.53
N GLU A 322 -11.21 19.30 -17.46
CA GLU A 322 -10.48 20.56 -17.46
C GLU A 322 -9.13 20.47 -18.19
N ILE A 323 -8.33 19.42 -17.95
CA ILE A 323 -7.01 19.26 -18.58
C ILE A 323 -7.08 18.67 -20.00
N GLY A 324 -8.21 18.07 -20.37
CA GLY A 324 -8.43 17.42 -21.65
C GLY A 324 -8.12 15.92 -21.65
N MET A 325 -8.67 15.27 -22.68
CA MET A 325 -8.57 13.82 -22.86
C MET A 325 -7.14 13.39 -23.20
N SER A 326 -6.81 12.13 -22.93
CA SER A 326 -5.48 11.59 -23.18
C SER A 326 -5.12 11.64 -24.68
N PRO A 327 -3.89 12.04 -25.04
CA PRO A 327 -3.43 12.10 -26.42
C PRO A 327 -3.08 10.72 -27.00
N PHE A 328 -3.05 9.66 -26.19
CA PHE A 328 -2.66 8.31 -26.62
C PHE A 328 -3.77 7.53 -27.34
N LYS A 329 -4.86 8.22 -27.73
CA LYS A 329 -5.95 7.61 -28.48
C LYS A 329 -6.50 8.57 -29.55
N PHE A 330 -5.65 8.83 -30.55
CA PHE A 330 -6.04 9.29 -31.88
C PHE A 330 -5.69 8.19 -32.91
#